data_AF-A0A7V2NSD3-F1
#
_entry.id   AF-A0A7V2NSD3-F1
#
_cell.length_a   1.000
_cell.length_b   1.000
_cell.length_c   1.000
_cell.angle_alpha   90.00
_cell.angle_beta   90.00
_cell.angle_gamma   90.00
#
_symmetry.space_group_name_H-M   'P 1'
#
loop_
_entity.id
_entity.type
_entity.pdbx_description
1 polymer ?
#
loop_
_entity_poly.entity_id
_entity_poly.type
_entity_poly.pdbx_seq_one_letter_code
_entity_poly.pdbx_strand_id
1 'polypeptide(L)' 'MKKLYSGNTSKHTVMWDGRDEQDKKLENGVYFYKMDVNGTTIDTKRLILLR' A
#
# COMPACT_ATOMS: atom_id res chain seq x y z
N MET A 1 -23.82 -13.94 -11.89
CA MET A 1 -22.80 -13.93 -12.97
C MET A 1 -21.42 -13.77 -12.34
N LYS A 2 -20.48 -14.70 -12.58
CA LYS A 2 -19.07 -14.55 -12.18
C LYS A 2 -18.34 -13.83 -13.31
N LYS A 3 -17.74 -12.67 -13.05
CA LYS A 3 -16.81 -12.02 -13.98
C LYS A 3 -15.48 -12.76 -13.94
N LEU A 4 -15.03 -13.28 -15.08
CA LEU A 4 -13.70 -13.86 -15.23
C LEU A 4 -12.75 -12.73 -15.63
N TYR A 5 -11.70 -12.53 -14.84
CA TYR A 5 -10.60 -11.62 -15.17
C TYR A 5 -9.52 -12.43 -15.88
N SER A 6 -9.19 -12.09 -17.13
CA SER A 6 -8.06 -12.67 -17.87
C SER A 6 -6.93 -11.66 -17.96
N GLY A 7 -5.78 -11.96 -17.36
CA GLY A 7 -4.59 -11.12 -17.37
C GLY A 7 -3.40 -11.84 -16.74
N ASN A 8 -2.18 -11.35 -16.99
CA ASN A 8 -0.98 -11.89 -16.35
C ASN A 8 -0.94 -11.39 -14.89
N THR A 9 -0.90 -12.31 -13.92
CA THR A 9 -0.80 -11.96 -12.51
C THR A 9 0.64 -12.07 -12.05
N SER A 10 1.24 -10.94 -11.69
CA SER A 10 2.56 -10.86 -11.07
C SER A 10 2.42 -10.39 -9.63
N LYS A 11 3.23 -10.97 -8.74
CA LYS A 11 3.32 -10.52 -7.35
C LYS A 11 4.35 -9.40 -7.28
N HIS A 12 3.98 -8.28 -6.68
CA HIS A 12 4.86 -7.16 -6.42
C HIS A 12 4.90 -6.89 -4.91
N THR A 13 6.08 -6.51 -4.42
CA THR A 13 6.30 -6.12 -3.02
C THR A 13 6.92 -4.74 -2.99
N VAL A 14 6.41 -3.88 -2.12
CA VAL A 14 6.96 -2.54 -1.86
C VAL A 14 7.18 -2.45 -0.34
N MET A 15 8.36 -1.99 0.05
CA MET A 15 8.71 -1.74 1.45
C MET A 15 8.76 -0.24 1.67
N TRP A 16 8.07 0.22 2.71
CA TRP A 16 8.19 1.60 3.19
C TRP A 16 9.24 1.67 4.29
N ASP A 17 10.06 2.71 4.26
CA ASP A 17 11.18 2.94 5.18
C ASP A 17 10.79 3.74 6.44
N GLY A 18 9.52 4.12 6.55
CA GLY A 18 9.00 4.87 7.71
C GLY A 18 9.37 6.35 7.68
N ARG A 19 9.52 6.94 6.49
CA ARG A 19 9.76 8.38 6.29
C ARG A 19 8.64 9.06 5.52
N ASP A 20 8.48 10.36 5.76
CA ASP A 20 7.59 11.22 4.98
C ASP A 20 8.28 11.82 3.75
N GLU A 21 7.57 12.67 3.03
CA GLU A 21 8.02 13.31 1.79
C GLU A 21 9.17 14.30 2.01
N GLN A 22 9.42 14.72 3.25
CA GLN A 22 10.55 15.57 3.65
C GLN A 22 11.74 14.76 4.18
N ASP A 23 11.77 13.44 3.95
CA ASP A 23 12.75 12.49 4.49
C ASP A 23 12.72 12.38 6.04
N LYS A 24 11.72 12.95 6.71
CA LYS A 24 11.66 12.90 8.17
C LYS A 24 11.18 11.52 8.61
N LYS A 25 11.91 10.95 9.57
CA LYS A 25 11.52 9.71 10.23
C LYS A 25 10.22 9.91 11.02
N LEU A 26 9.25 9.04 10.78
CA LEU A 26 8.00 9.04 11.51
C LEU A 26 8.09 8.18 12.78
N GLU A 27 7.22 8.48 13.74
CA GLU A 27 7.15 7.80 15.04
C GLU A 27 6.58 6.39 14.94
N ASN A 28 6.78 5.59 15.99
CA ASN A 28 6.10 4.30 16.11
C ASN A 28 4.58 4.51 16.16
N GLY A 29 3.83 3.68 15.43
CA GLY A 29 2.39 3.86 15.36
C GLY A 29 1.70 3.06 14.28
N VAL A 30 0.40 3.33 14.16
CA VAL A 30 -0.48 2.75 13.16
C VAL A 30 -0.62 3.71 11.99
N TYR A 31 -0.27 3.22 10.80
CA TYR A 31 -0.39 3.93 9.54
C TYR A 31 -1.36 3.21 8.63
N PHE A 32 -1.88 3.93 7.63
CA PHE A 32 -2.70 3.35 6.57
C PHE A 32 -2.05 3.63 5.23
N TYR A 33 -2.11 2.65 4.34
CA TYR A 33 -1.76 2.85 2.94
C TYR A 33 -2.96 2.51 2.07
N LYS A 34 -3.03 3.22 0.94
CA LYS A 34 -4.08 3.09 -0.06
C LYS A 34 -3.46 2.75 -1.41
N MET A 35 -4.01 1.78 -2.10
CA MET A 35 -3.61 1.42 -3.45
C MET A 35 -4.62 1.97 -4.45
N ASP A 36 -4.16 2.94 -5.24
CA ASP A 36 -4.95 3.51 -6.34
C ASP A 36 -4.45 2.94 -7.67
N VAL A 37 -5.36 2.37 -8.47
CA VAL A 37 -5.10 1.88 -9.82
C VAL A 37 -6.07 2.56 -10.78
N ASN A 38 -5.54 3.27 -11.78
CA ASN A 38 -6.33 4.03 -12.76
C ASN A 38 -7.36 4.97 -12.11
N GLY A 39 -6.95 5.69 -11.05
CA GLY A 39 -7.80 6.63 -10.33
C GLY A 39 -8.85 5.99 -9.41
N THR A 40 -8.86 4.65 -9.28
CA THR A 40 -9.77 3.94 -8.38
C THR A 40 -8.99 3.34 -7.22
N THR A 41 -9.44 3.60 -6.00
CA THR A 41 -8.92 2.91 -4.80
C THR A 41 -9.38 1.45 -4.82
N ILE A 42 -8.43 0.53 -4.94
CA ILE A 42 -8.71 -0.91 -4.97
C ILE A 42 -8.43 -1.61 -3.64
N ASP A 43 -7.65 -0.98 -2.75
CA ASP A 43 -7.31 -1.54 -1.44
C ASP A 43 -6.89 -0.43 -0.46
N THR A 44 -7.20 -0.64 0.81
CA THR A 44 -6.72 0.17 1.93
C THR A 44 -6.36 -0.78 3.06
N LYS A 45 -5.11 -0.76 3.52
CA LYS A 45 -4.70 -1.60 4.65
C LYS A 45 -3.99 -0.81 5.73
N ARG A 46 -3.98 -1.40 6.91
CA ARG A 46 -3.28 -0.92 8.09
C ARG A 46 -1.87 -1.48 8.11
N LEU A 47 -0.90 -0.63 8.44
CA LEU A 47 0.51 -0.93 8.63
C LEU A 47 0.91 -0.51 10.04
N ILE A 48 1.73 -1.30 10.70
CA ILE A 48 2.28 -0.94 12.02
C ILE A 48 3.76 -0.63 11.81
N LEU A 49 4.17 0.59 12.18
CA LEU A 49 5.57 0.97 12.24
C LEU A 49 6.06 0.76 13.66
N LEU A 50 7.00 -0.16 13.81
CA LEU A 50 7.72 -0.44 15.05
C LEU A 50 9.21 -0.32 14.79
N ARG A 51 9.92 0.33 15.71
CA ARG A 51 11.39 0.43 15.75
C ARG A 51 11.89 -0.04 17.10
#